data_AF-A0AAV2IQ96-F1
#
_entry.id   AF-A0AAV2IQ96-F1
#
_cell.length_a   1.000
_cell.length_b   1.000
_cell.length_c   1.000
_cell.angle_alpha   90.00
_cell.angle_beta   90.00
_cell.angle_gamma   90.00
#
_symmetry.space_group_name_H-M   'P 1'
#
loop_
_entity.id
_entity.type
_entity.pdbx_description
1 polymer ?
#
loop_
_entity_poly.entity_id
_entity_poly.type
_entity_poly.pdbx_seq_one_letter_code
_entity_poly.pdbx_strand_id
1 'polypeptide(L)'
;MSNKNLCDRFYKIFPDMGCSNFVVFVPASAFGEPHITTLDGVTYPLNVWGEYILMEIKSQNFMLQCRTRRIEGVNGTLSNATVFIAFAAKEGDYAKFQVELATNNIS
;
A
#
# COMPACT_ATOMS: atom_id res chain seq x y z
N MET A 1 26.42 19.35 12.49
CA MET A 1 26.49 19.62 11.04
C MET A 1 25.81 18.46 10.31
N SER A 2 24.58 18.66 9.82
CA SER A 2 23.85 17.64 9.05
C SER A 2 24.60 17.34 7.76
N ASN A 3 24.88 16.07 7.49
CA ASN A 3 25.69 15.63 6.36
C ASN A 3 24.89 15.78 5.06
N LYS A 4 25.01 16.94 4.40
CA LYS A 4 24.28 17.33 3.18
C LYS A 4 24.20 16.21 2.12
N ASN A 5 25.24 15.39 2.00
CA ASN A 5 25.27 14.26 1.06
C ASN A 5 24.14 13.22 1.26
N LEU A 6 23.67 13.03 2.50
CA LEU A 6 22.54 12.13 2.77
C LEU A 6 21.21 12.78 2.41
N CYS A 7 21.06 14.07 2.68
CA CYS A 7 19.89 14.85 2.26
C CYS A 7 19.78 14.92 0.74
N ASP A 8 20.89 15.15 0.02
CA ASP A 8 20.89 15.23 -1.45
C ASP A 8 20.56 13.87 -2.10
N ARG A 9 20.98 12.75 -1.48
CA ARG A 9 20.57 11.41 -1.92
C ARG A 9 19.09 11.13 -1.62
N PHE A 10 18.61 11.58 -0.47
CA PHE A 10 17.20 11.45 -0.10
C PHE A 10 16.31 12.24 -1.07
N TYR A 11 16.63 13.50 -1.37
CA TYR A 11 15.84 14.34 -2.29
C TYR A 11 15.94 13.94 -3.78
N LYS A 12 16.93 13.12 -4.16
CA LYS A 12 16.96 12.49 -5.48
C LYS A 12 15.88 11.41 -5.65
N ILE A 13 15.46 10.78 -4.55
CA ILE A 13 14.44 9.74 -4.54
C ILE A 13 13.08 10.32 -4.14
N PHE A 14 13.08 11.29 -3.21
CA PHE A 14 11.91 12.00 -2.70
C PHE A 14 12.05 13.51 -2.95
N PRO A 15 11.82 13.99 -4.17
CA PRO A 15 11.94 15.40 -4.47
C PRO A 15 10.98 16.20 -3.59
N ASP A 16 11.48 17.26 -2.96
CA ASP A 16 10.67 18.17 -2.14
C ASP A 16 9.60 18.82 -3.03
N MET A 17 8.34 18.46 -2.80
CA MET A 17 7.22 18.96 -3.60
C MET A 17 6.90 20.44 -3.32
N GLY A 18 7.58 21.07 -2.36
CA GLY A 18 7.37 22.45 -1.98
C GLY A 18 5.99 22.68 -1.35
N CYS A 19 5.82 23.85 -0.74
CA CYS A 19 4.52 24.24 -0.18
C CYS A 19 3.60 24.72 -1.30
N SER A 20 2.59 23.91 -1.65
CA SER A 20 1.51 24.28 -2.57
C SER A 20 0.17 24.23 -1.85
N ASN A 21 -0.69 25.22 -2.10
CA ASN A 21 -2.09 25.23 -1.61
C ASN A 21 -3.01 24.33 -2.46
N PHE A 22 -2.46 23.59 -3.41
CA PHE A 22 -3.18 22.69 -4.30
C PHE A 22 -2.95 21.24 -3.86
N VAL A 23 -4.00 20.56 -3.39
CA VAL A 23 -3.96 19.12 -3.12
C VAL A 23 -4.36 18.39 -4.40
N VAL A 24 -3.41 17.74 -5.05
CA VAL A 24 -3.70 16.84 -6.18
C VAL A 24 -4.27 15.54 -5.62
N PHE A 25 -5.45 15.13 -6.08
CA PHE A 25 -6.02 13.82 -5.75
C PHE A 25 -5.18 12.74 -6.45
N VAL A 26 -4.33 12.05 -5.70
CA VAL A 26 -3.48 10.96 -6.21
C VAL A 26 -4.19 9.62 -5.95
N PRO A 27 -4.67 8.92 -6.98
CA PRO A 27 -5.32 7.62 -6.80
C PRO A 27 -4.28 6.59 -6.33
N ALA A 28 -4.49 6.01 -5.14
CA ALA A 28 -3.72 4.86 -4.69
C ALA A 28 -4.22 3.59 -5.39
N SER A 29 -3.33 2.89 -6.10
CA SER A 29 -3.64 1.62 -6.76
C SER A 29 -2.63 0.55 -6.31
N ALA A 30 -3.11 -0.69 -6.23
CA ALA A 30 -2.31 -1.86 -5.91
C ALA A 30 -2.72 -3.00 -6.85
N PHE A 31 -1.86 -3.33 -7.81
CA PHE A 31 -2.01 -4.47 -8.73
C PHE A 31 -1.00 -5.56 -8.36
N GLY A 32 -1.32 -6.84 -8.63
CA GLY A 32 -0.58 -8.03 -8.18
C GLY A 32 0.94 -8.02 -8.43
N GLU A 33 1.68 -8.65 -7.49
CA GLU A 33 3.01 -8.27 -6.96
C GLU A 33 2.95 -6.91 -6.26
N PRO A 34 2.99 -6.81 -4.91
CA PRO A 34 2.38 -5.70 -4.18
C PRO A 34 3.25 -4.46 -4.30
N HIS A 35 3.05 -3.72 -5.38
CA HIS A 35 3.61 -2.39 -5.58
C HIS A 35 2.61 -1.41 -4.98
N ILE A 36 2.89 -0.90 -3.79
CA ILE A 36 2.06 0.15 -3.19
C ILE A 36 2.60 1.48 -3.65
N THR A 37 1.75 2.27 -4.29
CA THR A 37 2.03 3.69 -4.53
C THR A 37 1.41 4.49 -3.39
N THR A 38 2.25 5.14 -2.59
CA THR A 38 1.83 6.00 -1.48
C THR A 38 1.26 7.33 -2.01
N LEU A 39 0.60 8.11 -1.15
CA LEU A 39 -0.10 9.34 -1.56
C LEU A 39 0.82 10.42 -2.14
N ASP A 40 2.12 10.33 -1.86
CA ASP A 40 3.19 11.15 -2.45
C ASP A 40 3.68 10.63 -3.81
N GLY A 41 3.03 9.60 -4.37
CA GLY A 41 3.33 9.04 -5.68
C GLY A 41 4.50 8.06 -5.70
N VAL A 42 5.04 7.67 -4.54
CA VAL A 42 6.20 6.77 -4.47
C VAL A 42 5.75 5.32 -4.45
N THR A 43 6.30 4.53 -5.38
CA THR A 43 5.99 3.10 -5.50
C THR A 43 7.03 2.25 -4.77
N TYR A 44 6.57 1.40 -3.84
CA TYR A 44 7.41 0.45 -3.11
C TYR A 44 7.01 -0.99 -3.42
N PRO A 45 7.96 -1.88 -3.74
CA PRO A 45 7.70 -3.32 -3.76
C PRO A 45 7.57 -3.84 -2.32
N LEU A 46 6.45 -4.47 -2.00
CA LEU A 46 6.12 -4.96 -0.66
C LEU A 46 5.84 -6.46 -0.68
N ASN A 47 6.86 -7.26 -0.37
CA ASN A 47 6.71 -8.70 -0.16
C ASN A 47 6.36 -9.01 1.31
N VAL A 48 5.27 -8.41 1.78
CA VAL A 48 4.76 -8.61 3.14
C VAL A 48 3.71 -9.72 3.15
N TRP A 49 3.69 -10.55 4.20
CA TRP A 49 2.72 -11.62 4.39
C TRP A 49 1.96 -11.42 5.70
N GLY A 50 0.67 -11.10 5.59
CA GLY A 50 -0.20 -10.86 6.73
C GLY A 50 -1.23 -9.77 6.47
N GLU A 51 -1.70 -9.16 7.55
CA GLU A 51 -2.71 -8.10 7.55
C GLU A 51 -2.09 -6.78 8.00
N TYR A 52 -2.41 -5.70 7.29
CA TYR A 52 -1.80 -4.39 7.48
C TYR A 52 -2.81 -3.27 7.33
N ILE A 53 -2.58 -2.15 8.00
CA ILE A 53 -3.31 -0.90 7.81
C ILE A 53 -2.59 -0.12 6.71
N LEU A 54 -3.26 0.11 5.59
CA LEU A 54 -2.73 0.91 4.47
C LEU A 54 -2.92 2.41 4.69
N MET A 55 -4.03 2.78 5.33
CA MET A 55 -4.37 4.17 5.58
C MET A 55 -5.21 4.29 6.85
N GLU A 56 -4.88 5.27 7.66
CA GLU A 56 -5.67 5.67 8.82
C GLU A 56 -5.80 7.20 8.81
N ILE A 57 -7.02 7.71 8.79
CA ILE A 57 -7.31 9.14 8.91
C ILE A 57 -8.12 9.34 10.19
N LYS A 58 -7.43 9.62 11.28
CA LYS A 58 -8.02 9.74 12.63
C LYS A 58 -9.11 10.79 12.71
N SER A 59 -8.95 11.92 12.02
CA SER A 59 -9.93 13.01 12.00
C SER A 59 -11.27 12.63 11.35
N GLN A 60 -11.26 11.65 10.45
CA GLN A 60 -12.46 11.14 9.77
C GLN A 60 -12.93 9.78 10.31
N ASN A 61 -12.24 9.25 11.34
CA ASN A 61 -12.44 7.87 11.81
C ASN A 61 -12.44 6.87 10.64
N PHE A 62 -11.53 7.08 9.70
CA PHE A 62 -11.39 6.27 8.49
C PHE A 62 -10.19 5.33 8.62
N MET A 63 -10.40 4.05 8.26
CA MET A 63 -9.34 3.05 8.22
C MET A 63 -9.50 2.17 6.98
N LEU A 64 -8.39 1.96 6.27
CA LEU A 64 -8.26 1.00 5.16
C LEU A 64 -7.24 -0.07 5.56
N GLN A 65 -7.70 -1.32 5.61
CA GLN A 65 -6.90 -2.51 5.87
C GLN A 65 -6.79 -3.37 4.62
N CYS A 66 -5.69 -4.13 4.55
CA CYS A 66 -5.47 -5.12 3.51
C CYS A 66 -4.94 -6.42 4.11
N ARG A 67 -5.19 -7.52 3.40
CA ARG A 67 -4.59 -8.83 3.65
C ARG A 67 -3.78 -9.26 2.44
N THR A 68 -2.62 -9.84 2.69
CA THR A 68 -1.71 -10.40 1.69
C THR A 68 -1.50 -11.89 1.92
N ARG A 69 -1.26 -12.64 0.85
CA ARG A 69 -0.93 -14.07 0.89
C ARG A 69 0.24 -14.37 -0.03
N ARG A 70 1.03 -15.39 0.32
CA ARG A 70 2.07 -15.93 -0.57
C ARG A 70 1.46 -16.61 -1.78
N ILE A 71 2.10 -16.43 -2.94
CA ILE A 71 1.72 -17.12 -4.17
C ILE A 71 2.21 -18.57 -4.09
N GLU A 72 1.35 -19.52 -4.41
CA GLU A 72 1.71 -20.94 -4.53
C GLU A 72 2.01 -21.24 -5.99
N GLY A 73 3.27 -21.53 -6.32
CA GLY A 73 3.64 -21.91 -7.68
C GLY A 73 2.99 -23.24 -8.10
N VAL A 74 3.02 -23.50 -9.41
CA VAL A 74 2.36 -24.63 -10.12
C VAL A 74 2.57 -26.02 -9.47
N ASN A 75 3.66 -26.20 -8.71
CA ASN A 75 4.00 -27.45 -8.03
C ASN A 75 3.66 -27.45 -6.52
N GLY A 76 2.80 -26.55 -6.05
CA GLY A 76 2.52 -26.33 -4.62
C GLY A 76 3.70 -25.71 -3.85
N THR A 77 4.68 -25.15 -4.57
CA THR A 77 5.87 -24.54 -3.97
C THR A 77 5.58 -23.08 -3.62
N LEU A 78 5.66 -22.70 -2.35
CA LEU A 78 5.42 -21.33 -1.91
C LEU A 78 6.51 -20.38 -2.43
N SER A 79 6.12 -19.40 -3.25
CA SER A 79 6.98 -18.30 -3.66
C SER A 79 7.21 -17.33 -2.49
N ASN A 80 8.30 -16.57 -2.54
CA ASN A 80 8.51 -15.43 -1.63
C ASN A 80 7.71 -14.20 -2.06
N ALA A 81 7.10 -14.22 -3.24
CA ALA A 81 6.19 -13.17 -3.69
C ALA A 81 4.84 -13.29 -2.96
N THR A 82 4.26 -12.13 -2.66
CA THR A 82 2.92 -12.03 -2.06
C THR A 82 1.96 -11.27 -2.96
N VAL A 83 0.67 -11.44 -2.75
CA VAL A 83 -0.40 -10.71 -3.46
C VAL A 83 -1.44 -10.25 -2.46
N PHE A 84 -2.09 -9.12 -2.75
CA PHE A 84 -3.29 -8.73 -2.00
C PHE A 84 -4.42 -9.72 -2.27
N ILE A 85 -5.07 -10.15 -1.20
CA ILE A 85 -6.20 -11.08 -1.27
C ILE A 85 -7.48 -10.49 -0.69
N ALA A 86 -7.39 -9.47 0.17
CA ALA A 86 -8.57 -8.81 0.69
C ALA A 86 -8.29 -7.35 1.04
N PHE A 87 -9.35 -6.53 0.98
CA PHE A 87 -9.37 -5.16 1.47
C PHE A 87 -10.63 -4.94 2.31
N ALA A 88 -10.49 -4.17 3.39
CA ALA A 88 -11.59 -3.73 4.21
C ALA A 88 -11.43 -2.25 4.54
N ALA A 89 -12.50 -1.48 4.42
CA ALA A 89 -12.53 -0.07 4.78
C ALA A 89 -13.69 0.21 5.73
N LYS A 90 -13.46 1.09 6.70
CA LYS A 90 -14.46 1.60 7.64
C LYS A 90 -14.32 3.12 7.73
N GLU A 91 -15.44 3.84 7.70
CA GLU A 91 -15.52 5.27 7.99
C GLU A 91 -16.58 5.51 9.07
N GLY A 92 -16.16 5.96 10.25
CA GLY A 92 -17.04 6.07 11.41
C GLY A 92 -17.81 4.78 11.66
N ASP A 93 -19.02 4.84 12.19
CA ASP A 93 -19.84 3.64 12.42
C ASP A 93 -20.86 3.35 11.31
N TYR A 94 -20.88 4.17 10.26
CA TYR A 94 -21.94 4.16 9.25
C TYR A 94 -21.53 3.50 7.92
N ALA A 95 -20.27 3.65 7.48
CA ALA A 95 -19.82 3.09 6.21
C ALA A 95 -18.78 1.99 6.41
N LYS A 96 -19.01 0.85 5.77
CA LYS A 96 -18.12 -0.32 5.78
C LYS A 96 -18.09 -0.93 4.38
N PHE A 97 -16.91 -1.35 3.96
CA PHE A 97 -16.68 -2.04 2.70
C PHE A 97 -15.71 -3.19 2.95
N GLN A 98 -15.95 -4.35 2.35
CA GLN A 98 -14.98 -5.44 2.32
C GLN A 98 -15.04 -6.14 0.97
N VAL A 99 -13.88 -6.60 0.50
CA VAL A 99 -13.73 -7.44 -0.68
C VAL A 99 -12.62 -8.45 -0.44
N GLU A 100 -12.83 -9.68 -0.91
CA GLU A 100 -11.85 -10.77 -0.83
C GLU A 100 -11.84 -11.54 -2.15
N LEU A 101 -10.66 -11.97 -2.57
CA LEU A 101 -10.46 -12.82 -3.72
C LEU A 101 -10.93 -14.25 -3.40
N ALA A 102 -11.70 -14.83 -4.31
CA ALA A 102 -12.06 -16.24 -4.23
C ALA A 102 -10.80 -17.11 -4.23
N THR A 103 -10.73 -18.06 -3.30
CA THR A 103 -9.57 -18.92 -3.03
C THR A 103 -9.08 -19.73 -4.24
N ASN A 104 -9.90 -19.85 -5.28
CA ASN A 104 -9.63 -20.67 -6.46
C ASN A 104 -8.80 -19.95 -7.54
N ASN A 105 -8.57 -18.63 -7.41
CA ASN A 105 -8.02 -17.78 -8.47
C ASN A 105 -6.63 -17.22 -8.16
N ILE A 106 -5.91 -17.83 -7.22
CA ILE A 106 -4.60 -17.34 -6.79
C ILE A 106 -3.61 -18.51 -6.96
N SER A 107 -3.14 -18.64 -8.19
CA SER A 107 -2.11 -19.56 -8.69
C SER A 107 -0.86 -18.78 -9.06
#